data_AF-A0ABD0QSX2-F1
#
_entry.id   AF-A0ABD0QSX2-F1
#
_cell.length_a   1.000
_cell.length_b   1.000
_cell.length_c   1.000
_cell.angle_alpha   90.00
_cell.angle_beta   90.00
_cell.angle_gamma   90.00
#
_symmetry.space_group_name_H-M   'P 1'
#
loop_
_entity.id
_entity.type
_entity.pdbx_description
1 polymer ?
#
loop_
_entity_poly.entity_id
_entity_poly.type
_entity_poly.pdbx_seq_one_letter_code
_entity_poly.pdbx_strand_id
1 'polypeptide(L)' 'NTKEWTKMVIHNIAGCGKFSSDRTIAQYAREIWGMEPSLEKIAAPDDPR' A
#
# COMPACT_ATOMS: atom_id res chain seq x y z
N ASN A 1 25.00 17.61 12.34
CA ASN A 1 24.06 16.81 13.17
C ASN A 1 23.30 15.81 12.29
N THR A 2 24.02 14.89 11.64
CA THR A 2 23.43 14.02 10.61
C THR A 2 22.69 12.83 11.21
N LYS A 3 23.16 12.29 12.34
CA LYS A 3 22.52 11.14 13.02
C LYS A 3 21.10 11.44 13.47
N GLU A 4 20.86 12.61 14.08
CA GLU A 4 19.51 13.01 14.50
C GLU A 4 18.59 13.26 13.31
N TRP A 5 19.10 13.85 12.23
CA TRP A 5 18.36 14.00 10.98
C TRP A 5 17.94 12.64 10.40
N THR A 6 18.87 11.69 10.32
CA THR A 6 18.58 10.33 9.84
C THR A 6 17.52 9.65 10.71
N LYS A 7 17.58 9.81 12.04
CA LYS A 7 16.57 9.28 12.96
C LYS A 7 15.18 9.84 12.64
N MET A 8 15.07 11.16 12.41
CA MET A 8 13.80 11.78 12.00
C MET A 8 13.27 11.22 10.67
N VAL A 9 14.14 11.03 9.68
CA VAL A 9 13.75 10.46 8.38
C VAL A 9 13.21 9.03 8.53
N ILE A 10 13.89 8.19 9.30
CA ILE A 10 13.45 6.81 9.56
C ILE A 10 12.05 6.80 10.18
N HIS A 11 11.79 7.66 11.17
CA HIS A 11 10.46 7.73 11.78
C HIS A 11 9.37 8.16 10.81
N ASN A 12 9.67 9.08 9.88
CA ASN A 12 8.71 9.48 8.83
C ASN A 12 8.41 8.32 7.87
N ILE A 13 9.43 7.61 7.40
CA ILE A 13 9.26 6.46 6.50
C ILE A 13 8.48 5.34 7.21
N ALA A 14 8.80 5.05 8.48
CA ALA A 14 8.07 4.05 9.26
C ALA A 14 6.58 4.40 9.47
N GLY A 15 6.25 5.69 9.52
CA GLY A 15 4.88 6.19 9.73
C GLY A 15 4.07 6.47 8.46
N CYS A 16 4.67 6.38 7.27
CA CYS A 16 4.00 6.88 6.05
C CYS A 16 2.91 5.95 5.51
N GLY A 17 2.85 4.68 5.96
CA GLY A 17 1.96 3.65 5.40
C GLY A 17 0.48 4.03 5.34
N LYS A 18 -0.02 4.82 6.31
CA LYS A 18 -1.42 5.33 6.31
C LYS A 18 -1.74 6.15 5.06
N PHE A 19 -0.75 6.79 4.44
CA PHE A 19 -0.91 7.68 3.29
C PHE A 19 -0.77 6.95 1.95
N SER A 20 -0.63 5.62 1.93
CA SER A 20 -0.69 4.84 0.68
C SER A 20 -2.05 5.00 -0.02
N SER A 21 -2.02 5.10 -1.34
CA SER A 21 -3.22 5.07 -2.18
C SER A 21 -3.97 3.74 -2.08
N ASP A 22 -3.27 2.63 -1.83
CA ASP A 22 -3.89 1.30 -1.70
C ASP A 22 -4.93 1.30 -0.59
N ARG A 23 -4.62 1.94 0.55
CA ARG A 23 -5.56 2.11 1.66
C ARG A 23 -6.77 2.93 1.24
N THR A 24 -6.56 4.04 0.52
CA THR A 24 -7.64 4.92 0.06
C THR A 24 -8.56 4.19 -0.93
N ILE A 25 -7.99 3.49 -1.93
CA ILE A 25 -8.77 2.69 -2.89
C ILE A 25 -9.52 1.57 -2.18
N ALA A 26 -8.91 0.89 -1.21
CA ALA A 26 -9.58 -0.15 -0.42
C ALA A 26 -10.75 0.39 0.43
N GLN A 27 -10.75 1.66 0.82
CA GLN A 27 -11.89 2.29 1.49
C GLN A 27 -13.00 2.63 0.49
N TYR A 28 -12.66 3.22 -0.66
CA TYR A 28 -13.64 3.47 -1.72
C TYR A 28 -14.32 2.16 -2.17
N ALA A 29 -13.52 1.12 -2.38
CA ALA A 29 -13.98 -0.23 -2.72
C ALA A 29 -15.09 -0.71 -1.76
N ARG A 30 -14.81 -0.71 -0.45
CA ARG A 30 -15.72 -1.25 0.56
C ARG A 30 -16.89 -0.33 0.89
N GLU A 31 -16.63 0.97 1.04
CA GLU A 31 -17.59 1.92 1.62
C GLU A 31 -18.49 2.56 0.56
N ILE A 32 -18.05 2.62 -0.71
CA ILE A 32 -18.78 3.32 -1.79
C ILE A 32 -19.15 2.36 -2.92
N TRP A 33 -18.20 1.56 -3.40
CA TRP A 33 -18.42 0.70 -4.57
C TRP A 33 -19.02 -0.67 -4.24
N GLY A 34 -19.00 -1.08 -2.97
CA GLY A 34 -19.51 -2.38 -2.53
C GLY A 34 -18.70 -3.57 -3.05
N MET A 35 -17.39 -3.43 -3.17
CA MET A 35 -16.46 -4.47 -3.60
C MET A 35 -15.35 -4.72 -2.58
N GLU A 36 -14.81 -5.94 -2.55
CA GLU A 36 -13.66 -6.29 -1.71
C GLU A 36 -12.35 -6.24 -2.54
N PRO A 37 -11.29 -5.59 -2.05
CA PRO A 37 -10.00 -5.57 -2.73
C PRO A 37 -9.34 -6.95 -2.71
N SER A 38 -8.65 -7.32 -3.79
CA SER A 38 -7.93 -8.59 -3.91
C SER A 38 -6.43 -8.36 -4.10
N LEU A 39 -5.63 -9.24 -3.49
CA LEU A 39 -4.18 -9.34 -3.69
C LEU A 39 -3.81 -10.60 -4.48
N GLU A 40 -4.80 -11.26 -5.07
CA GLU A 40 -4.59 -12.47 -5.86
C GLU A 40 -3.73 -12.17 -7.07
N LYS A 41 -2.70 -12.99 -7.25
CA LYS A 41 -1.86 -12.92 -8.43
C LYS A 41 -2.63 -13.56 -9.58
N ILE A 42 -2.78 -12.83 -10.67
CA ILE A 42 -3.25 -13.39 -11.93
C ILE A 42 -2.24 -14.41 -12.48
N ALA A 43 -2.70 -15.28 -13.36
CA ALA A 43 -1.83 -16.22 -14.08
C ALA A 43 -0.67 -15.48 -14.75
N ALA A 44 0.50 -16.12 -14.79
CA ALA A 44 1.59 -15.60 -15.61
C ALA A 44 1.14 -15.63 -17.08
N PRO A 45 1.51 -14.63 -17.91
CA PRO A 45 1.06 -14.58 -19.30
C PRO A 45 1.45 -15.79 -20.15
N ASP A 46 2.49 -16.51 -19.73
CA ASP A 46 3.06 -17.70 -20.36
C ASP A 46 2.63 -19.01 -19.70
N ASP A 47 1.77 -18.96 -18.68
CA ASP A 47 1.26 -20.15 -17.98
C ASP A 47 0.30 -20.93 -18.91
N PRO A 48 0.64 -22.16 -19.34
CA PRO A 48 -0.11 -22.90 -20.35
C PRO A 48 -1.42 -23.55 -19.83
N ARG A 49 -2.00 -23.04 -18.75
CA ARG A 49 -3.26 -23.51 -18.17
C ARG A 49 -4.42 -23.56 -19.17
#